data_AF-A0A7C6ZIV3-F1
#
_entry.id   AF-A0A7C6ZIV3-F1
#
_cell.length_a   1.000
_cell.length_b   1.000
_cell.length_c   1.000
_cell.angle_alpha   90.00
_cell.angle_beta   90.00
_cell.angle_gamma   90.00
#
_symmetry.space_group_name_H-M   'P 1'
#
loop_
_entity.id
_entity.type
_entity.pdbx_description
1 polymer ?
#
loop_
_entity_poly.entity_id
_entity_poly.type
_entity_poly.pdbx_seq_one_letter_code
_entity_poly.pdbx_strand_id
1 'polypeptide(L)'
;MPQKNLAVELLRKLISGEIKVRARRNVVQSRSFAAMVEDATRRYQNRVIEAAQVIEELIALGKEMCQASERGEQLGLGEEELAFYDALVTDGSAVKVLGDETLRTIARELTIAVRNNVSIDWTTRENVRARLRVIVKRILRKYGYPPDKQDKATQTVIEQAEALCAGVGWGLTASPPSRNHQGCGPDYS
;
A
#
# COMPACT_ATOMS: atom_id res chain seq x y z
N MET A 1 34.71 8.35 14.06
CA MET A 1 34.00 8.87 15.25
C MET A 1 32.80 7.97 15.56
N PRO A 2 32.70 7.40 16.77
CA PRO A 2 31.65 6.42 17.15
C PRO A 2 30.20 6.96 17.08
N GLN A 3 30.01 8.27 17.27
CA GLN A 3 28.68 8.90 17.34
C GLN A 3 27.92 8.91 16.00
N LYS A 4 28.61 9.02 14.86
CA LYS A 4 27.96 9.04 13.53
C LYS A 4 27.34 7.68 13.18
N ASN A 5 27.99 6.59 13.59
CA ASN A 5 27.48 5.23 13.38
C ASN A 5 26.25 4.98 14.26
N LEU A 6 26.25 5.51 15.49
CA LEU A 6 25.10 5.44 16.39
C LEU A 6 23.87 6.16 15.84
N ALA A 7 24.05 7.36 15.27
CA ALA A 7 22.94 8.11 14.65
C ALA A 7 22.30 7.35 13.48
N VAL A 8 23.12 6.76 12.61
CA VAL A 8 22.66 5.91 11.49
C VAL A 8 21.87 4.70 12.02
N GLU A 9 22.38 4.00 13.03
CA GLU A 9 21.69 2.84 13.61
C GLU A 9 20.36 3.20 14.26
N LEU A 10 20.29 4.33 14.97
CA LEU A 10 19.08 4.80 15.62
C LEU A 10 18.01 5.18 14.59
N LEU A 11 18.37 5.98 13.58
CA LEU A 11 17.44 6.36 12.50
C LEU A 11 16.95 5.13 11.73
N ARG A 12 17.85 4.20 11.40
CA ARG A 12 17.47 2.93 10.77
C ARG A 12 16.44 2.18 11.62
N LYS A 13 16.67 2.05 12.93
CA LYS A 13 15.74 1.36 13.84
C LYS A 13 14.38 2.07 13.91
N LEU A 14 14.38 3.40 13.98
CA LEU A 14 13.16 4.21 14.01
C LEU A 14 12.32 4.00 12.73
N ILE A 15 12.93 4.19 11.56
CA ILE A 15 12.25 4.01 10.26
C ILE A 15 11.78 2.57 10.09
N SER A 16 12.63 1.59 10.44
CA SER A 16 12.25 0.17 10.37
C SER A 16 11.08 -0.17 11.31
N GLY A 17 10.98 0.48 12.47
CA GLY A 17 9.84 0.37 13.38
C GLY A 17 8.56 0.90 12.75
N GLU A 18 8.62 2.10 12.16
CA GLU A 18 7.47 2.72 11.47
C GLU A 18 7.00 1.89 10.26
N ILE A 19 7.93 1.36 9.46
CA ILE A 19 7.62 0.46 8.33
C ILE A 19 6.84 -0.76 8.81
N LYS A 20 7.21 -1.36 9.96
CA LYS A 20 6.50 -2.52 10.53
C LYS A 20 5.07 -2.18 10.97
N VAL A 21 4.87 -1.00 11.54
CA VAL A 21 3.52 -0.51 11.90
C VAL A 21 2.67 -0.35 10.64
N ARG A 22 3.24 0.27 9.60
CA ARG A 22 2.55 0.51 8.31
C ARG A 22 2.35 -0.73 7.47
N ALA A 23 3.17 -1.77 7.64
CA ALA A 23 3.06 -3.01 6.88
C ALA A 23 1.72 -3.72 7.06
N ARG A 24 1.02 -3.45 8.18
CA ARG A 24 -0.35 -3.93 8.42
C ARG A 24 -1.40 -3.27 7.52
N ARG A 25 -1.11 -2.08 7.01
CA ARG A 25 -2.00 -1.26 6.17
C ARG A 25 -1.67 -1.37 4.71
N ASN A 26 -0.38 -1.36 4.35
CA ASN A 26 0.06 -1.41 2.95
C ASN A 26 1.36 -2.23 2.82
N VAL A 27 1.25 -3.49 2.40
CA VAL A 27 2.40 -4.41 2.30
C VAL A 27 3.36 -4.01 1.19
N VAL A 28 2.83 -3.45 0.09
CA VAL A 28 3.60 -3.08 -1.10
C VAL A 28 4.51 -1.91 -0.78
N GLN A 29 3.92 -0.87 -0.21
CA GLN A 29 4.64 0.33 0.16
C GLN A 29 5.68 0.05 1.25
N SER A 30 5.32 -0.73 2.28
CA SER A 30 6.26 -1.12 3.33
C SER A 30 7.44 -1.93 2.80
N ARG A 31 7.23 -2.82 1.81
CA ARG A 31 8.33 -3.54 1.15
C ARG A 31 9.25 -2.62 0.39
N SER A 32 8.70 -1.66 -0.36
CA SER A 32 9.49 -0.66 -1.09
C SER A 32 10.37 0.14 -0.14
N PHE A 33 9.81 0.66 0.95
CA PHE A 33 10.57 1.41 1.94
C PHE A 33 11.62 0.56 2.67
N ALA A 34 11.29 -0.71 3.00
CA ALA A 34 12.25 -1.62 3.60
C ALA A 34 13.46 -1.85 2.68
N ALA A 35 13.22 -2.06 1.38
CA ALA A 35 14.28 -2.21 0.39
C ALA A 35 15.19 -0.97 0.30
N MET A 36 14.61 0.24 0.37
CA MET A 36 15.38 1.49 0.36
C MET A 36 16.26 1.65 1.62
N VAL A 37 15.74 1.29 2.80
CA VAL A 37 16.55 1.27 4.04
C VAL A 37 17.70 0.29 3.93
N GLU A 38 17.43 -0.92 3.41
CA GLU A 38 18.46 -1.96 3.25
C GLU A 38 19.54 -1.54 2.26
N ASP A 39 19.16 -0.91 1.15
CA ASP A 39 20.12 -0.41 0.16
C ASP A 39 21.01 0.70 0.73
N ALA A 40 20.43 1.73 1.37
CA ALA A 40 21.18 2.80 2.00
C ALA A 40 22.14 2.27 3.07
N THR A 41 21.68 1.29 3.88
CA THR A 41 22.52 0.62 4.89
C THR A 41 23.65 -0.17 4.26
N ARG A 42 23.40 -0.86 3.15
CA ARG A 42 24.41 -1.66 2.44
C ARG A 42 25.48 -0.77 1.82
N ARG A 43 25.09 0.33 1.17
CA ARG A 43 26.04 1.32 0.61
C ARG A 43 26.91 1.92 1.72
N TYR A 44 26.34 2.18 2.89
CA TYR A 44 27.11 2.61 4.06
C TYR A 44 28.13 1.57 4.55
N GLN A 45 27.67 0.32 4.75
CA GLN A 45 28.53 -0.77 5.24
C GLN A 45 29.70 -1.05 4.29
N ASN A 46 29.45 -0.94 2.98
CA ASN A 46 30.45 -1.09 1.94
C ASN A 46 31.35 0.16 1.78
N ARG A 47 31.20 1.17 2.64
CA ARG A 47 31.90 2.46 2.60
C ARG A 47 31.76 3.19 1.25
N VAL A 48 30.68 2.94 0.53
CA VAL A 48 30.34 3.60 -0.73
C VAL A 48 29.87 5.04 -0.48
N ILE A 49 29.25 5.28 0.68
CA ILE A 49 28.75 6.58 1.11
C ILE A 49 29.14 6.87 2.56
N GLU A 50 29.24 8.15 2.90
CA GLU A 50 29.53 8.59 4.27
C GLU A 50 28.29 8.55 5.18
N ALA A 51 28.53 8.50 6.49
CA ALA A 51 27.44 8.49 7.49
C ALA A 51 26.48 9.69 7.35
N ALA A 52 26.97 10.88 6.97
CA ALA A 52 26.12 12.05 6.75
C ALA A 52 25.13 11.84 5.60
N GLN A 53 25.61 11.28 4.48
CA GLN A 53 24.79 11.00 3.30
C GLN A 53 23.72 9.93 3.58
N VAL A 54 24.06 8.90 4.37
CA VAL A 54 23.09 7.88 4.81
C VAL A 54 21.99 8.50 5.67
N ILE A 55 22.37 9.39 6.58
CA ILE A 55 21.41 10.10 7.44
C ILE A 55 20.46 10.94 6.58
N GLU A 56 20.97 11.66 5.59
CA GLU A 56 20.15 12.44 4.66
C GLU A 56 19.17 11.56 3.87
N GLU A 57 19.63 10.43 3.33
CA GLU A 57 18.78 9.47 2.61
C GLU A 57 17.69 8.88 3.53
N LEU A 58 18.03 8.53 4.77
CA LEU A 58 17.06 8.04 5.76
C LEU A 58 16.05 9.12 6.16
N ILE A 59 16.47 10.38 6.30
CA ILE A 59 15.56 11.51 6.56
C ILE A 59 14.63 11.73 5.37
N ALA A 60 15.15 11.69 4.15
CA ALA A 60 14.35 11.83 2.93
C ALA A 60 13.30 10.71 2.85
N LEU A 61 13.70 9.47 3.13
CA LEU A 61 12.78 8.34 3.18
C LEU A 61 11.67 8.54 4.22
N GLY A 62 12.02 9.04 5.42
CA GLY A 62 11.02 9.38 6.44
C GLY A 62 10.00 10.42 5.96
N LYS A 63 10.44 11.41 5.18
CA LYS A 63 9.54 12.41 4.57
C LYS A 63 8.64 11.80 3.49
N GLU A 64 9.19 10.94 2.62
CA GLU A 64 8.42 10.21 1.61
C GLU A 64 7.34 9.35 2.26
N MET A 65 7.64 8.71 3.39
CA MET A 65 6.65 7.96 4.16
C MET A 65 5.49 8.86 4.62
N CYS A 66 5.77 10.05 5.14
CA CYS A 66 4.72 11.01 5.53
C CYS A 66 3.85 11.41 4.32
N GLN A 67 4.47 11.82 3.22
CA GLN A 67 3.75 12.24 2.01
C GLN A 67 2.91 11.12 1.41
N ALA A 68 3.41 9.90 1.47
CA ALA A 68 2.71 8.78 0.87
C ALA A 68 1.43 8.39 1.65
N SER A 69 1.30 8.81 2.91
CA SER A 69 0.02 8.77 3.64
C SER A 69 -0.98 9.82 3.13
N GLU A 70 -0.52 10.98 2.68
CA GLU A 70 -1.35 12.07 2.14
C GLU A 70 -1.84 11.79 0.71
N ARG A 71 -1.13 10.94 -0.04
CA ARG A 71 -1.51 10.56 -1.43
C ARG A 71 -2.90 9.94 -1.54
N GLY A 72 -3.38 9.24 -0.51
CA GLY A 72 -4.73 8.66 -0.51
C GLY A 72 -5.80 9.72 -0.71
N GLU A 73 -5.65 10.87 -0.04
CA GLU A 73 -6.57 12.00 -0.14
C GLU A 73 -6.57 12.61 -1.55
N GLN A 74 -5.39 12.75 -2.17
CA GLN A 74 -5.26 13.29 -3.52
C GLN A 74 -5.91 12.40 -4.59
N LEU A 75 -5.87 11.08 -4.40
CA LEU A 75 -6.49 10.11 -5.31
C LEU A 75 -7.98 9.89 -5.02
N GLY A 76 -8.49 10.45 -3.91
CA GLY A 76 -9.83 10.19 -3.40
C GLY A 76 -10.03 8.73 -3.02
N LEU A 77 -8.98 8.09 -2.47
CA LEU A 77 -8.99 6.70 -2.03
C LEU A 77 -8.85 6.64 -0.51
N GLY A 78 -9.67 5.81 0.12
CA GLY A 78 -9.46 5.43 1.53
C GLY A 78 -8.15 4.66 1.69
N GLU A 79 -7.66 4.54 2.92
CA GLU A 79 -6.39 3.85 3.23
C GLU A 79 -6.31 2.41 2.67
N GLU A 80 -7.42 1.69 2.76
CA GLU A 80 -7.54 0.31 2.26
C GLU A 80 -7.55 0.25 0.73
N GLU A 81 -8.28 1.18 0.11
CA GLU A 81 -8.38 1.29 -1.35
C GLU A 81 -7.04 1.69 -1.95
N LEU A 82 -6.30 2.59 -1.29
CA LEU A 82 -4.94 2.96 -1.67
C LEU A 82 -4.00 1.75 -1.62
N ALA A 83 -4.12 0.90 -0.60
CA ALA A 83 -3.29 -0.29 -0.49
C ALA A 83 -3.57 -1.32 -1.61
N PHE A 84 -4.84 -1.50 -1.99
CA PHE A 84 -5.19 -2.31 -3.15
C PHE A 84 -4.76 -1.67 -4.47
N TYR A 85 -4.86 -0.35 -4.59
CA TYR A 85 -4.34 0.38 -5.74
C TYR A 85 -2.82 0.15 -5.90
N ASP A 86 -2.04 0.32 -4.83
CA ASP A 86 -0.59 0.09 -4.83
C ASP A 86 -0.25 -1.36 -5.22
N ALA A 87 -1.06 -2.34 -4.78
CA ALA A 87 -0.94 -3.74 -5.18
C ALA A 87 -1.18 -4.00 -6.67
N LEU A 88 -2.06 -3.22 -7.31
CA LEU A 88 -2.34 -3.33 -8.75
C LEU A 88 -1.26 -2.69 -9.62
N VAL A 89 -0.59 -1.65 -9.11
CA VAL A 89 0.42 -0.87 -9.86
C VAL A 89 1.85 -1.34 -9.64
N THR A 90 2.08 -2.32 -8.76
CA THR A 90 3.42 -2.85 -8.43
C THR A 90 4.23 -3.28 -9.68
N ASP A 91 3.56 -3.73 -10.75
CA ASP A 91 4.22 -4.12 -12.01
C ASP A 91 4.29 -3.00 -13.07
N GLY A 92 3.95 -1.75 -12.70
CA GLY A 92 4.18 -0.48 -13.42
C GLY A 92 3.50 -0.30 -14.79
N SER A 93 2.97 -1.38 -15.35
CA SER A 93 2.54 -1.49 -16.73
C SER A 93 1.02 -1.57 -16.85
N ALA A 94 0.34 -1.98 -15.78
CA ALA A 94 -1.12 -1.88 -15.68
C ALA A 94 -1.59 -0.42 -15.80
N VAL A 95 -0.84 0.53 -15.22
CA VAL A 95 -1.13 1.98 -15.32
C VAL A 95 -1.10 2.45 -16.77
N LYS A 96 -0.10 2.01 -17.54
CA LYS A 96 0.05 2.40 -18.96
C LYS A 96 -1.05 1.85 -19.85
N VAL A 97 -1.65 0.71 -19.49
CA VAL A 97 -2.64 0.01 -20.30
C VAL A 97 -4.08 0.39 -19.92
N LEU A 98 -4.37 0.48 -18.62
CA LEU A 98 -5.74 0.68 -18.12
C LEU A 98 -6.03 2.13 -17.72
N GLY A 99 -4.98 2.92 -17.46
CA GLY A 99 -5.12 4.25 -16.88
C GLY A 99 -5.41 4.24 -15.38
N ASP A 100 -5.14 5.37 -14.75
CA ASP A 100 -5.27 5.57 -13.31
C ASP A 100 -6.72 5.42 -12.80
N GLU A 101 -7.68 6.00 -13.51
CA GLU A 101 -9.10 5.96 -13.14
C GLU A 101 -9.67 4.53 -13.09
N THR A 102 -9.31 3.70 -14.07
CA THR A 102 -9.70 2.28 -14.09
C THR A 102 -9.11 1.53 -12.90
N LEU A 103 -7.84 1.77 -12.58
CA LEU A 103 -7.17 1.13 -11.45
C LEU A 103 -7.78 1.55 -10.10
N ARG A 104 -8.12 2.83 -9.95
CA ARG A 104 -8.87 3.33 -8.77
C ARG A 104 -10.22 2.63 -8.65
N THR A 105 -10.93 2.43 -9.76
CA THR A 105 -12.21 1.71 -9.79
C THR A 105 -12.04 0.24 -9.38
N ILE A 106 -11.03 -0.44 -9.93
CA ILE A 106 -10.69 -1.83 -9.55
C ILE A 106 -10.38 -1.90 -8.06
N ALA A 107 -9.56 -0.98 -7.54
CA ALA A 107 -9.18 -0.96 -6.13
C ALA A 107 -10.40 -0.83 -5.21
N ARG A 108 -11.34 0.07 -5.51
CA ARG A 108 -12.61 0.20 -4.78
C ARG A 108 -13.45 -1.08 -4.82
N GLU A 109 -13.59 -1.69 -5.99
CA GLU A 109 -14.35 -2.94 -6.13
C GLU A 109 -13.67 -4.10 -5.38
N LEU A 110 -12.33 -4.17 -5.39
CA LEU A 110 -11.57 -5.13 -4.60
C LEU A 110 -11.76 -4.95 -3.10
N THR A 111 -11.71 -3.71 -2.60
CA THR A 111 -11.97 -3.41 -1.18
C THR A 111 -13.34 -3.92 -0.76
N ILE A 112 -14.39 -3.60 -1.53
CA ILE A 112 -15.76 -4.06 -1.25
C ILE A 112 -15.86 -5.59 -1.31
N ALA A 113 -15.27 -6.21 -2.33
CA ALA A 113 -15.29 -7.65 -2.50
C ALA A 113 -14.58 -8.37 -1.34
N VAL A 114 -13.42 -7.88 -0.91
CA VAL A 114 -12.69 -8.42 0.24
C VAL A 114 -13.51 -8.24 1.51
N ARG A 115 -14.05 -7.04 1.79
CA ARG A 115 -14.93 -6.78 2.96
C ARG A 115 -16.10 -7.76 3.04
N ASN A 116 -16.75 -8.04 1.92
CA ASN A 116 -17.91 -8.93 1.87
C ASN A 116 -17.57 -10.43 1.99
N ASN A 117 -16.32 -10.82 1.76
CA ASN A 117 -15.89 -12.22 1.75
C ASN A 117 -14.97 -12.60 2.92
N VAL A 118 -14.38 -11.62 3.60
CA VAL A 118 -13.69 -11.81 4.88
C VAL A 118 -14.75 -11.93 5.98
N SER A 119 -15.33 -13.12 6.10
CA SER A 119 -16.08 -13.52 7.29
C SER A 119 -15.13 -13.62 8.49
N ILE A 120 -15.67 -13.48 9.70
CA ILE A 120 -14.98 -13.54 11.00
C ILE A 120 -14.13 -14.82 11.16
N ASP A 121 -14.43 -15.89 10.41
CA ASP A 121 -13.64 -17.12 10.42
C ASP A 121 -12.43 -17.09 9.47
N TRP A 122 -11.37 -16.42 9.93
CA TRP A 122 -10.00 -16.58 9.42
C TRP A 122 -9.39 -17.95 9.73
N THR A 123 -10.13 -18.81 10.42
CA THR A 123 -9.73 -20.14 10.92
C THR A 123 -9.49 -21.15 9.78
N THR A 124 -10.04 -20.93 8.58
CA THR A 124 -9.78 -21.77 7.37
C THR A 124 -9.09 -20.97 6.26
N ARG A 125 -7.82 -20.60 6.49
CA ARG A 125 -6.96 -19.78 5.61
C ARG A 125 -6.97 -20.19 4.13
N GLU A 126 -7.08 -21.48 3.82
CA GLU A 126 -6.94 -21.97 2.44
C GLU A 126 -8.20 -21.79 1.59
N ASN A 127 -9.38 -22.07 2.15
CA ASN A 127 -10.65 -21.92 1.44
C ASN A 127 -10.99 -20.46 1.14
N VAL A 128 -10.76 -19.57 2.12
CA VAL A 128 -10.94 -18.13 1.96
C VAL A 128 -9.98 -17.59 0.89
N ARG A 129 -8.72 -18.00 0.93
CA ARG A 129 -7.71 -17.61 -0.08
C ARG A 129 -8.10 -18.07 -1.48
N ALA A 130 -8.54 -19.32 -1.65
CA ALA A 130 -8.98 -19.85 -2.93
C ALA A 130 -10.19 -19.07 -3.47
N ARG A 131 -11.18 -18.79 -2.62
CA ARG A 131 -12.36 -18.00 -2.98
C ARG A 131 -12.00 -16.56 -3.38
N LEU A 132 -11.17 -15.88 -2.59
CA LEU A 132 -10.67 -14.54 -2.90
C LEU A 132 -9.91 -14.53 -4.23
N ARG A 133 -9.06 -15.54 -4.49
CA ARG A 133 -8.33 -15.67 -5.77
C ARG A 133 -9.27 -15.67 -6.97
N VAL A 134 -10.38 -16.42 -6.90
CA VAL A 134 -11.37 -16.48 -7.99
C VAL A 134 -12.05 -15.12 -8.19
N ILE A 135 -12.43 -14.46 -7.09
CA ILE A 135 -13.11 -13.15 -7.13
C ILE A 135 -12.18 -12.08 -7.71
N VAL A 136 -10.95 -11.99 -7.21
CA VAL A 136 -9.94 -11.04 -7.68
C VAL A 136 -9.67 -11.25 -9.17
N LYS A 137 -9.42 -12.49 -9.62
CA LYS A 137 -9.22 -12.79 -11.05
C LYS A 137 -10.42 -12.36 -11.90
N ARG A 138 -11.64 -12.56 -11.40
CA ARG A 138 -12.87 -12.14 -12.11
C ARG A 138 -12.94 -10.62 -12.26
N ILE A 139 -12.65 -9.87 -11.19
CA ILE A 139 -12.64 -8.41 -11.20
C ILE A 139 -11.56 -7.91 -12.17
N LEU A 140 -10.33 -8.43 -12.08
CA LEU A 140 -9.24 -8.04 -12.99
C LEU A 140 -9.61 -8.27 -14.46
N ARG A 141 -10.24 -9.40 -14.79
CA ARG A 141 -10.71 -9.69 -16.16
C ARG A 141 -11.81 -8.75 -16.64
N LYS A 142 -12.77 -8.42 -15.77
CA LYS A 142 -13.88 -7.50 -16.07
C LYS A 142 -13.37 -6.14 -16.55
N TYR A 143 -12.27 -5.65 -15.99
CA TYR A 143 -11.66 -4.37 -16.34
C TYR A 143 -10.52 -4.47 -17.37
N GLY A 144 -10.32 -5.63 -17.99
CA GLY A 144 -9.32 -5.80 -19.04
C GLY A 144 -7.86 -5.85 -18.55
N TYR A 145 -7.63 -6.19 -17.28
CA TYR A 145 -6.27 -6.24 -16.73
C TYR A 145 -5.39 -7.24 -17.50
N PRO A 146 -4.13 -6.89 -17.85
CA PRO A 146 -3.28 -7.71 -18.69
C PRO A 146 -3.12 -9.15 -18.15
N PRO A 147 -3.44 -10.19 -18.93
CA PRO A 147 -3.50 -11.58 -18.45
C PRO A 147 -2.14 -12.10 -17.97
N ASP A 148 -1.05 -11.61 -18.55
CA ASP A 148 0.33 -11.91 -18.16
C ASP A 148 0.69 -11.40 -16.74
N LYS A 149 -0.07 -10.45 -16.21
CA LYS A 149 0.17 -9.81 -14.89
C LYS A 149 -0.90 -10.13 -13.87
N GLN A 150 -2.03 -10.72 -14.31
CA GLN A 150 -3.15 -11.05 -13.43
C GLN A 150 -2.72 -11.94 -12.26
N ASP A 151 -1.88 -12.94 -12.48
CA ASP A 151 -1.50 -13.88 -11.42
C ASP A 151 -0.68 -13.22 -10.31
N LYS A 152 0.29 -12.38 -10.68
CA LYS A 152 1.11 -11.64 -9.73
C LYS A 152 0.29 -10.59 -8.99
N ALA A 153 -0.50 -9.79 -9.70
CA ALA A 153 -1.41 -8.82 -9.10
C ALA A 153 -2.39 -9.50 -8.12
N THR A 154 -2.95 -10.65 -8.50
CA THR A 154 -3.84 -11.43 -7.63
C THR A 154 -3.14 -11.86 -6.35
N GLN A 155 -1.90 -12.35 -6.45
CA GLN A 155 -1.13 -12.77 -5.27
C GLN A 155 -0.85 -11.60 -4.32
N THR A 156 -0.46 -10.44 -4.86
CA THR A 156 -0.22 -9.22 -4.07
C THR A 156 -1.49 -8.72 -3.39
N VAL A 157 -2.63 -8.74 -4.10
CA VAL A 157 -3.94 -8.35 -3.55
C VAL A 157 -4.37 -9.28 -2.41
N ILE A 158 -4.15 -10.59 -2.56
CA ILE A 158 -4.44 -11.57 -1.50
C ILE A 158 -3.57 -11.29 -0.27
N GLU A 159 -2.27 -11.06 -0.47
CA GLU A 159 -1.36 -10.75 0.62
C GLU A 159 -1.77 -9.47 1.35
N GLN A 160 -2.17 -8.44 0.60
CA GLN A 160 -2.67 -7.20 1.15
C GLN A 160 -3.95 -7.43 1.98
N ALA A 161 -4.87 -8.26 1.50
CA ALA A 161 -6.06 -8.65 2.26
C ALA A 161 -5.68 -9.39 3.56
N GLU A 162 -4.69 -10.28 3.54
CA GLU A 162 -4.20 -10.99 4.72
C GLU A 162 -3.62 -10.02 5.78
N ALA A 163 -2.85 -9.02 5.35
CA ALA A 163 -2.29 -8.02 6.24
C ALA A 163 -3.37 -7.19 6.95
N LEU A 164 -4.40 -6.77 6.21
CA LEU A 164 -5.53 -6.00 6.73
C LEU A 164 -6.36 -6.80 7.74
N CYS A 165 -6.50 -8.12 7.53
CA CYS A 165 -7.22 -9.00 8.46
C CYS A 165 -6.43 -9.29 9.75
N ALA A 166 -5.10 -9.41 9.65
CA ALA A 166 -4.23 -9.70 10.81
C ALA A 166 -4.04 -8.49 11.75
N GLY A 167 -4.18 -7.27 11.23
CA GLY A 167 -4.21 -6.05 12.03
C GLY A 167 -5.59 -5.86 12.65
N VAL A 168 -5.81 -6.44 13.83
CA VAL A 168 -7.04 -6.31 14.65
C VAL A 168 -7.66 -4.90 14.53
N GLY A 169 -8.74 -4.76 13.75
CA GLY A 169 -9.36 -3.45 13.47
C GLY A 169 -10.11 -3.31 12.13
N TRP A 170 -10.12 -4.32 11.27
CA TRP A 170 -10.98 -4.32 10.07
C TRP A 170 -12.45 -4.52 10.46
N GLY A 171 -13.12 -3.45 10.91
CA GLY A 171 -14.54 -3.50 11.28
C GLY A 171 -15.08 -2.41 12.22
N LEU A 172 -14.25 -1.50 12.77
CA LEU A 172 -14.73 -0.47 13.71
C LEU A 172 -14.71 0.98 13.19
N THR A 173 -14.12 1.24 12.03
CA THR A 173 -14.15 2.57 11.40
C THR A 173 -14.78 2.48 10.02
N ALA A 174 -16.09 2.32 9.97
CA ALA A 174 -16.86 2.59 8.77
C ALA A 174 -16.79 4.10 8.49
N SER A 175 -15.73 4.58 7.84
CA SER A 175 -15.79 5.89 7.19
C SER A 175 -16.75 5.74 6.01
N PRO A 176 -17.85 6.53 5.95
CA PRO A 176 -18.77 6.47 4.83
C PRO A 176 -18.02 6.85 3.55
N PRO A 177 -18.41 6.30 2.38
CA PRO A 177 -17.84 6.73 1.12
C PRO A 177 -18.01 8.24 1.03
N SER A 178 -16.91 8.96 0.81
CA SER A 178 -16.89 10.41 0.63
C SER A 178 -18.01 10.81 -0.33
N ARG A 179 -19.05 11.48 0.19
CA ARG A 179 -20.06 12.10 -0.67
C ARG A 179 -19.33 13.16 -1.48
N ASN A 180 -19.35 13.00 -2.80
CA ASN A 180 -19.06 14.09 -3.73
C ASN A 180 -19.76 15.35 -3.23
N HIS A 181 -18.96 16.36 -2.94
CA HIS A 181 -19.42 17.72 -2.70
C HIS A 181 -19.98 18.24 -4.03
N GLN A 182 -21.28 18.03 -4.27
CA GLN A 182 -22.01 18.90 -5.18
C GLN A 182 -21.92 20.30 -4.58
N GLY A 183 -21.17 21.17 -5.25
CA GLY A 183 -21.06 22.58 -4.89
C GLY A 183 -22.44 23.21 -4.94
N CYS A 184 -22.93 23.60 -3.76
CA CYS A 184 -23.90 24.67 -3.65
C CYS A 184 -23.18 26.01 -3.79
N GLY A 185 -23.72 26.89 -4.64
CA GLY A 185 -23.55 28.34 -4.53
C GLY A 185 -23.75 29.07 -5.86
N PRO A 186 -24.25 30.31 -5.85
CA PRO A 186 -25.36 30.84 -5.05
C PRO A 186 -26.46 31.48 -5.93
N ASP A 187 -27.60 31.76 -5.31
CA ASP A 187 -28.68 32.60 -5.85
C ASP A 187 -28.18 33.96 -6.37
N TYR A 188 -28.64 34.36 -7.56
CA TYR A 188 -28.85 35.76 -7.94
C TYR A 188 -29.88 35.85 -9.08
N SER A 189 -31.10 36.31 -8.75
CA SER A 189 -31.91 37.28 -9.50
C SER A 189 -33.11 37.70 -8.66
#